data_AF-A0A316ZHW2-F1
#
_entry.id   AF-A0A316ZHW2-F1
#
_cell.length_a   1.000
_cell.length_b   1.000
_cell.length_c   1.000
_cell.angle_alpha   90.00
_cell.angle_beta   90.00
_cell.angle_gamma   90.00
#
_symmetry.space_group_name_H-M   'P 1'
#
loop_
_entity.id
_entity.type
_entity.pdbx_description
1 polymer ?
#
loop_
_entity_poly.entity_id
_entity_poly.type
_entity_poly.pdbx_seq_one_letter_code
_entity_poly.pdbx_strand_id
1 'polypeptide(L)'
;RVINVYTDGASAGNGKASAKAGWGVWFEDPELQHLNRAGRLAGETQTNNRAELTAIIRACQLCPMTGAQLQIYTDSQYSVKAIQEWQQGWRRRGWRTSNAAAVLNKDLIRLLERELRKHVPRPNLIYVKGHAGHVGNEAADR
;
A
#
# COMPACT_ATOMS: atom_id res chain seq x y z
N ARG A 1 14.23 -12.51 12.17
CA ARG A 1 14.60 -11.23 11.53
C ARG A 1 13.34 -10.46 11.21
N VAL A 2 13.36 -9.13 11.33
CA VAL A 2 12.27 -8.23 10.94
C VAL A 2 12.78 -7.37 9.79
N ILE A 3 11.95 -7.14 8.77
CA ILE A 3 12.23 -6.23 7.66
C ILE A 3 11.23 -5.07 7.74
N ASN A 4 11.75 -3.85 7.90
CA ASN A 4 10.95 -2.65 7.93
C ASN A 4 10.96 -1.99 6.55
N VAL A 5 9.77 -1.69 6.03
CA VAL A 5 9.59 -1.02 4.75
C VAL A 5 8.53 0.07 4.88
N TYR A 6 8.81 1.23 4.32
CA TYR A 6 7.93 2.39 4.29
C TYR A 6 7.39 2.54 2.88
N THR A 7 6.11 2.88 2.79
CA THR A 7 5.40 3.01 1.52
C THR A 7 4.56 4.27 1.52
N ASP A 8 4.58 4.98 0.40
CA ASP A 8 3.77 6.17 0.19
C ASP A 8 3.16 6.16 -1.21
N GLY A 9 2.00 6.81 -1.34
CA GLY A 9 1.28 6.95 -2.58
C GLY A 9 0.65 8.33 -2.71
N ALA A 10 1.22 9.16 -3.58
CA ALA A 10 0.76 10.51 -3.81
C ALA A 10 0.00 10.67 -5.14
N SER A 11 -0.89 11.66 -5.18
CA SER A 11 -1.55 12.08 -6.42
C SER A 11 -1.66 13.60 -6.55
N ALA A 12 -1.24 14.12 -7.69
CA ALA A 12 -1.43 15.52 -8.07
C ALA A 12 -2.77 15.67 -8.79
N GLY A 13 -3.62 16.58 -8.30
CA GLY A 13 -4.93 16.85 -8.90
C GLY A 13 -5.96 15.74 -8.69
N ASN A 14 -5.89 15.02 -7.56
CA ASN A 14 -6.80 13.92 -7.21
C ASN A 14 -8.27 14.26 -7.50
N GLY A 15 -8.99 13.35 -8.18
CA GLY A 15 -10.39 13.54 -8.58
C GLY A 15 -10.61 14.34 -9.87
N LYS A 16 -9.55 14.87 -10.50
CA LYS A 16 -9.61 15.54 -11.81
C LYS A 16 -9.24 14.57 -12.93
N ALA A 17 -9.73 14.84 -14.15
CA ALA A 17 -9.38 14.05 -15.34
C ALA A 17 -7.87 14.07 -15.66
N SER A 18 -7.16 15.14 -15.28
CA SER A 18 -5.71 15.29 -15.46
C SER A 18 -4.89 14.79 -14.29
N ALA A 19 -5.50 14.06 -13.34
CA ALA A 19 -4.81 13.54 -12.18
C ALA A 19 -3.62 12.67 -12.60
N LYS A 20 -2.51 12.79 -11.86
CA LYS A 20 -1.33 11.94 -12.00
C LYS A 20 -0.99 11.40 -10.63
N ALA A 21 -0.74 10.10 -10.53
CA ALA A 21 -0.39 9.48 -9.27
C ALA A 21 0.90 8.65 -9.38
N GLY A 22 1.57 8.47 -8.26
CA GLY A 22 2.82 7.72 -8.15
C GLY A 22 2.90 7.01 -6.82
N TRP A 23 3.75 5.99 -6.74
CA TRP A 23 3.96 5.19 -5.54
C TRP A 23 5.46 5.10 -5.25
N GLY A 24 5.80 5.01 -3.97
CA GLY A 24 7.17 4.87 -3.46
C GLY A 24 7.28 3.74 -2.45
N VAL A 25 8.41 3.03 -2.49
CA VAL A 25 8.77 1.97 -1.54
C VAL A 25 10.21 2.17 -1.10
N TRP A 26 10.41 2.23 0.22
CA TRP A 26 11.71 2.43 0.83
C TRP A 26 11.96 1.42 1.96
N PHE A 27 12.98 0.58 1.81
CA PHE A 27 13.43 -0.36 2.83
C PHE A 27 14.43 0.33 3.77
N GLU A 28 14.23 0.13 5.07
CA GLU A 28 15.12 0.69 6.10
C GLU A 28 16.46 -0.04 6.16
N ASP A 29 16.43 -1.35 5.92
CA ASP A 29 17.61 -2.22 5.93
C ASP A 29 18.60 -1.81 4.81
N PRO A 30 19.84 -1.38 5.15
CA PRO A 30 20.84 -0.99 4.16
C PRO A 30 21.12 -2.06 3.10
N GLU A 31 21.04 -3.35 3.47
CA GLU A 31 21.25 -4.46 2.53
C GLU A 31 20.14 -4.52 1.47
N LEU A 32 18.95 -4.01 1.78
CA LEU A 32 17.76 -4.06 0.92
C LEU A 32 17.48 -2.72 0.21
N GLN A 33 18.22 -1.65 0.51
CA GLN A 33 17.99 -0.34 -0.12
C GLN A 33 18.13 -0.35 -1.66
N HIS A 34 18.90 -1.28 -2.21
CA HIS A 34 18.99 -1.47 -3.67
C HIS A 34 17.64 -1.87 -4.31
N LEU A 35 16.67 -2.32 -3.51
CA LEU A 35 15.29 -2.65 -3.89
C LEU A 35 14.33 -1.47 -3.78
N ASN A 36 14.76 -0.32 -3.27
CA ASN A 36 13.94 0.89 -3.20
C ASN A 36 13.51 1.29 -4.61
N ARG A 37 12.22 1.55 -4.80
CA ARG A 37 11.65 1.87 -6.11
C ARG A 37 10.52 2.85 -5.95
N ALA A 38 10.42 3.76 -6.91
CA ALA A 38 9.26 4.60 -7.12
C ALA A 38 8.81 4.48 -8.57
N GLY A 39 7.54 4.75 -8.82
CA GLY A 39 6.99 4.67 -10.17
C GLY A 39 5.66 5.38 -10.31
N ARG A 40 5.27 5.63 -11.55
CA ARG A 40 3.94 6.14 -11.86
C ARG A 40 2.89 5.06 -11.59
N LEU A 41 1.72 5.48 -11.11
CA LEU A 41 0.57 4.60 -11.02
C LEU A 41 0.11 4.22 -12.43
N ALA A 42 0.03 2.92 -12.70
CA ALA A 42 -0.44 2.41 -13.98
C ALA A 42 -1.97 2.51 -14.10
N GLY A 43 -2.46 2.56 -15.34
CA GLY A 43 -3.89 2.62 -15.67
C GLY A 43 -4.45 4.04 -15.71
N GLU A 44 -5.74 4.15 -16.07
CA GLU A 44 -6.40 5.44 -16.29
C GLU A 44 -6.86 6.12 -14.99
N THR A 45 -7.27 5.34 -13.99
CA THR A 45 -7.76 5.86 -12.72
C THR A 45 -6.60 6.28 -11.82
N GLN A 46 -6.30 7.57 -11.80
CA GLN A 46 -5.20 8.18 -11.07
C GLN A 46 -5.71 8.81 -9.75
N THR A 47 -5.61 8.08 -8.64
CA THR A 47 -6.05 8.57 -7.31
C THR A 47 -5.07 8.20 -6.20
N ASN A 48 -5.10 8.97 -5.11
CA ASN A 48 -4.26 8.73 -3.94
C ASN A 48 -4.42 7.30 -3.41
N ASN A 49 -5.65 6.88 -3.14
CA ASN A 49 -5.94 5.55 -2.58
C ASN A 49 -5.42 4.40 -3.46
N ARG A 50 -5.41 4.56 -4.79
CA ARG A 50 -4.85 3.55 -5.70
C ARG A 50 -3.33 3.54 -5.69
N ALA A 51 -2.70 4.71 -5.61
CA ALA A 51 -1.27 4.83 -5.45
C ALA A 51 -0.78 4.16 -4.15
N GLU A 52 -1.45 4.46 -3.04
CA GLU A 52 -1.16 3.91 -1.71
C GLU A 52 -1.24 2.39 -1.66
N LEU A 53 -2.37 1.83 -2.13
CA LEU A 53 -2.53 0.38 -2.23
C LEU A 53 -1.45 -0.24 -3.12
N THR A 54 -1.08 0.43 -4.21
CA THR A 54 -0.04 -0.03 -5.13
C THR A 54 1.33 -0.01 -4.45
N ALA A 55 1.67 1.01 -3.67
CA ALA A 55 2.91 1.09 -2.92
C ALA A 55 3.08 -0.12 -1.97
N ILE A 56 2.05 -0.45 -1.21
CA ILE A 56 2.03 -1.63 -0.31
C ILE A 56 2.17 -2.94 -1.11
N ILE A 57 1.46 -3.06 -2.25
CA ILE A 57 1.60 -4.22 -3.14
C ILE A 57 3.04 -4.36 -3.62
N ARG A 58 3.68 -3.26 -4.04
CA ARG A 58 5.05 -3.26 -4.54
C ARG A 58 6.03 -3.62 -3.43
N ALA A 59 5.85 -3.12 -2.21
CA ALA A 59 6.65 -3.53 -1.06
C ALA A 59 6.61 -5.05 -0.83
N CYS A 60 5.42 -5.66 -0.90
CA CYS A 60 5.27 -7.11 -0.80
C CYS A 60 5.97 -7.87 -1.94
N GLN A 61 5.96 -7.31 -3.16
CA GLN A 61 6.56 -7.93 -4.34
C GLN A 61 8.09 -7.80 -4.39
N LEU A 62 8.62 -6.70 -3.87
CA LEU A 62 10.06 -6.41 -3.83
C LEU A 62 10.74 -7.14 -2.66
N CYS A 63 10.05 -7.32 -1.53
CA CYS A 63 10.63 -7.96 -0.36
C CYS A 63 11.00 -9.43 -0.65
N PRO A 64 12.27 -9.85 -0.42
CA PRO A 64 12.69 -11.24 -0.56
C PRO A 64 11.95 -12.18 0.40
N MET A 65 11.62 -13.38 -0.08
CA MET A 65 10.90 -14.42 0.69
C MET A 65 11.85 -15.20 1.60
N THR A 66 12.38 -14.54 2.64
CA THR A 66 13.39 -15.12 3.56
C THR A 66 12.80 -15.76 4.82
N GLY A 67 11.47 -15.68 5.01
CA GLY A 67 10.82 -16.06 6.27
C GLY A 67 10.91 -14.99 7.37
N ALA A 68 11.50 -13.83 7.07
CA ALA A 68 11.49 -12.68 7.97
C ALA A 68 10.10 -12.07 8.11
N GLN A 69 9.80 -11.51 9.29
CA GLN A 69 8.57 -10.74 9.48
C GLN A 69 8.68 -9.41 8.76
N LEU A 70 7.84 -9.20 7.75
CA LEU A 70 7.71 -7.91 7.06
C LEU A 70 6.79 -6.97 7.84
N GLN A 71 7.28 -5.77 8.15
CA GLN A 71 6.52 -4.67 8.73
C GLN A 71 6.43 -3.54 7.70
N ILE A 72 5.21 -3.24 7.27
CA ILE A 72 4.92 -2.23 6.24
C ILE A 72 4.31 -1.01 6.91
N TYR A 73 5.03 0.10 6.87
CA TYR A 73 4.62 1.39 7.38
C TYR A 73 4.02 2.22 6.26
N THR A 74 2.81 2.76 6.48
CA THR A 74 2.07 3.58 5.52
C THR A 74 1.23 4.60 6.27
N ASP A 75 1.06 5.80 5.73
CA ASP A 75 0.11 6.80 6.25
C ASP A 75 -1.29 6.70 5.61
N SER A 76 -1.50 5.68 4.78
CA SER A 76 -2.81 5.39 4.21
C SER A 76 -3.73 4.67 5.19
N GLN A 77 -4.45 5.45 6.01
CA GLN A 77 -5.53 4.90 6.85
C GLN A 77 -6.54 4.09 6.02
N TYR A 78 -6.83 4.54 4.79
CA TYR A 78 -7.70 3.82 3.87
C TYR A 78 -7.19 2.41 3.60
N SER A 79 -5.92 2.26 3.22
CA SER A 79 -5.34 0.95 2.88
C SER A 79 -5.30 0.02 4.09
N VAL A 80 -4.90 0.54 5.26
CA VAL A 80 -4.86 -0.23 6.51
C VAL A 80 -6.25 -0.74 6.87
N LYS A 81 -7.26 0.15 6.93
CA LYS A 81 -8.63 -0.25 7.28
C LYS A 81 -9.26 -1.15 6.22
N ALA A 82 -8.99 -0.92 4.93
CA ALA A 82 -9.48 -1.77 3.86
C ALA A 82 -9.04 -3.23 4.05
N ILE A 83 -7.80 -3.46 4.45
CA ILE A 83 -7.24 -4.80 4.63
C ILE A 83 -7.57 -5.40 6.00
N GLN A 84 -7.51 -4.62 7.07
CA GLN A 84 -7.65 -5.15 8.43
C GLN A 84 -9.12 -5.22 8.89
N GLU A 85 -9.97 -4.30 8.43
CA GLU A 85 -11.33 -4.17 8.95
C GLU A 85 -12.40 -4.46 7.87
N TRP A 86 -12.32 -3.79 6.73
CA TRP A 86 -13.47 -3.68 5.84
C TRP A 86 -13.62 -4.83 4.84
N GLN A 87 -12.51 -5.39 4.33
CA GLN A 87 -12.58 -6.38 3.27
C GLN A 87 -13.40 -7.62 3.63
N GLN A 88 -13.42 -8.04 4.90
CA GLN A 88 -14.21 -9.19 5.33
C GLN A 88 -15.72 -8.90 5.24
N GLY A 89 -16.13 -7.69 5.64
CA GLY A 89 -17.51 -7.23 5.48
C GLY A 89 -17.89 -7.06 4.01
N TRP A 90 -17.01 -6.48 3.20
CA TRP A 90 -17.24 -6.34 1.76
C TRP A 90 -17.39 -7.69 1.06
N ARG A 91 -16.56 -8.69 1.35
CA ARG A 91 -16.71 -10.05 0.79
C ARG A 91 -18.06 -10.67 1.09
N ARG A 92 -18.49 -10.60 2.36
CA ARG A 92 -19.80 -11.09 2.80
C ARG A 92 -20.95 -10.40 2.06
N ARG A 93 -20.79 -9.12 1.70
CA ARG A 93 -21.77 -8.33 0.94
C ARG A 93 -21.53 -8.31 -0.57
N GLY A 94 -20.81 -9.28 -1.13
CA GLY A 94 -20.58 -9.36 -2.59
C GLY A 94 -19.77 -8.18 -3.16
N TRP A 95 -18.89 -7.59 -2.35
CA TRP A 95 -18.12 -6.37 -2.62
C TRP A 95 -18.93 -5.10 -2.82
N ARG A 96 -19.93 -4.93 -1.95
CA ARG A 96 -20.70 -3.69 -1.82
C ARG A 96 -20.42 -2.98 -0.50
N THR A 97 -20.42 -1.65 -0.55
CA THR A 97 -20.37 -0.75 0.61
C THR A 97 -21.70 -0.75 1.37
N SER A 98 -21.76 -0.06 2.52
CA SER A 98 -22.97 0.04 3.34
C SER A 98 -24.13 0.75 2.61
N ASN A 99 -23.82 1.67 1.69
CA ASN A 99 -24.80 2.33 0.82
C ASN A 99 -25.10 1.54 -0.47
N ALA A 100 -24.81 0.23 -0.49
CA ALA A 100 -25.03 -0.68 -1.62
C ALA A 100 -24.26 -0.38 -2.92
N ALA A 101 -23.38 0.63 -2.94
CA ALA A 101 -22.50 0.94 -4.06
C ALA A 101 -21.37 -0.10 -4.21
N ALA A 102 -20.76 -0.15 -5.38
CA ALA A 102 -19.60 -1.00 -5.63
C ALA A 102 -18.36 -0.46 -4.87
N VAL A 103 -17.57 -1.36 -4.28
CA VAL A 103 -16.29 -0.99 -3.67
C VAL A 103 -15.29 -0.59 -4.77
N LEU A 104 -14.90 0.69 -4.79
CA LEU A 104 -14.10 1.29 -5.87
C LEU A 104 -12.76 0.58 -6.15
N ASN A 105 -11.96 0.29 -5.11
CA ASN A 105 -10.61 -0.28 -5.28
C ASN A 105 -10.56 -1.79 -5.03
N LYS A 106 -11.67 -2.49 -5.29
CA LYS A 106 -11.80 -3.93 -5.07
C LYS A 106 -10.68 -4.72 -5.74
N ASP A 107 -10.30 -4.33 -6.96
CA ASP A 107 -9.23 -4.95 -7.73
C ASP A 107 -7.90 -4.94 -6.97
N LEU A 108 -7.47 -3.77 -6.49
CA LEU A 108 -6.22 -3.61 -5.74
C LEU A 108 -6.29 -4.23 -4.34
N ILE A 109 -7.42 -4.13 -3.64
CA ILE A 109 -7.58 -4.75 -2.31
C ILE A 109 -7.44 -6.27 -2.40
N ARG A 110 -8.05 -6.89 -3.42
CA ARG A 110 -7.90 -8.35 -3.66
C ARG A 110 -6.48 -8.73 -4.03
N LEU A 111 -5.83 -7.91 -4.86
CA LEU A 111 -4.43 -8.12 -5.22
C LEU A 111 -3.52 -8.03 -3.99
N LEU A 112 -3.64 -6.96 -3.20
CA LEU A 112 -2.86 -6.76 -1.98
C LEU A 112 -3.03 -7.93 -1.01
N GLU A 113 -4.27 -8.35 -0.76
CA GLU A 113 -4.51 -9.47 0.14
C GLU A 113 -3.91 -10.81 -0.39
N ARG A 114 -3.86 -11.01 -1.71
CA ARG A 114 -3.15 -12.13 -2.31
C ARG A 114 -1.64 -12.03 -2.10
N GLU A 115 -1.04 -10.86 -2.31
CA GLU A 115 0.41 -10.67 -2.13
C GLU A 115 0.81 -10.84 -0.66
N LEU A 116 0.01 -10.33 0.29
CA LEU A 116 0.23 -10.53 1.73
C LEU A 116 0.24 -12.00 2.13
N ARG A 117 -0.56 -12.84 1.46
CA ARG A 117 -0.62 -14.28 1.75
C ARG A 117 0.57 -15.09 1.24
N LYS A 118 1.38 -14.54 0.34
CA LYS A 118 2.58 -15.23 -0.16
C LYS A 118 3.71 -15.26 0.87
N HIS A 119 3.70 -14.30 1.80
CA HIS A 119 4.69 -14.17 2.86
C HIS A 119 4.29 -15.02 4.08
N VAL A 120 5.26 -15.71 4.66
CA VAL A 120 5.10 -16.49 5.91
C VAL A 120 6.29 -16.12 6.81
N PRO A 121 6.07 -15.42 7.94
CA PRO A 121 4.78 -14.97 8.48
C PRO A 121 4.11 -13.86 7.64
N ARG A 122 2.79 -13.68 7.81
CA ARG A 122 2.02 -12.68 7.07
C ARG A 122 2.52 -11.26 7.41
N PRO A 123 2.63 -10.32 6.46
CA PRO A 123 3.13 -8.98 6.72
C PRO A 123 2.16 -8.19 7.60
N ASN A 124 2.72 -7.34 8.47
CA ASN A 124 1.97 -6.43 9.34
C ASN A 124 1.88 -5.06 8.67
N LEU A 125 0.65 -4.55 8.51
CA LEU A 125 0.43 -3.17 8.09
C LEU A 125 0.33 -2.28 9.33
N ILE A 126 1.18 -1.27 9.40
CA ILE A 126 1.29 -0.34 10.51
C ILE A 126 0.97 1.06 9.98
N TYR A 127 -0.09 1.67 10.51
CA TYR A 127 -0.40 3.05 10.21
C TYR A 127 0.59 3.98 10.91
N VAL A 128 1.20 4.90 10.18
CA VAL A 128 1.99 6.01 10.70
C VAL A 128 1.35 7.33 10.32
N LYS A 129 1.57 8.39 11.10
CA LYS A 129 1.06 9.71 10.74
C LYS A 129 1.96 10.32 9.67
N GLY A 130 1.38 10.70 8.52
CA GLY A 130 2.10 11.42 7.48
C GLY A 130 2.67 12.76 7.98
N HIS A 131 3.81 13.18 7.42
CA HIS A 131 4.53 14.42 7.74
C HIS A 131 4.90 14.62 9.23
N ALA A 132 5.18 13.53 9.95
CA ALA A 132 5.60 13.59 11.36
C ALA A 132 7.12 13.50 11.59
N GLY A 133 7.95 13.75 10.57
CA GLY A 133 9.42 13.66 10.68
C GLY A 133 9.97 12.22 10.65
N HIS A 134 9.20 11.26 10.14
CA HIS A 134 9.68 9.89 9.95
C HIS A 134 10.51 9.82 8.67
N VAL A 135 11.83 9.67 8.83
CA VAL A 135 12.81 9.61 7.72
C VAL A 135 12.40 8.63 6.63
N GLY A 136 11.85 7.45 6.99
CA GLY A 136 11.39 6.48 6.01
C GLY A 136 10.16 6.91 5.20
N ASN A 137 9.23 7.67 5.80
CA ASN A 137 8.06 8.21 5.11
C ASN A 137 8.46 9.33 4.16
N GLU A 138 9.33 10.23 4.62
CA GLU A 138 9.87 11.30 3.77
C GLU A 138 10.71 10.76 2.60
N ALA A 139 11.40 9.63 2.80
CA ALA A 139 12.12 8.96 1.73
C ALA A 139 11.19 8.28 0.73
N ALA A 140 10.02 7.80 1.16
CA ALA A 140 9.00 7.21 0.28
C ALA A 140 8.19 8.27 -0.49
N ASP A 141 8.01 9.47 0.08
CA ASP A 141 7.31 10.63 -0.52
C ASP A 141 8.11 11.31 -1.64
N ARG A 142 9.44 11.16 -1.66
CA ARG A 142 10.33 11.72 -2.71
C ARG A 142 10.26 10.95 -4.03
#